data_AF-A0A5K3FU42-F1
#
_entry.id   AF-A0A5K3FU42-F1
#
_cell.length_a   1.000
_cell.length_b   1.000
_cell.length_c   1.000
_cell.angle_alpha   90.00
_cell.angle_beta   90.00
_cell.angle_gamma   90.00
#
_symmetry.space_group_name_H-M   'P 1'
#
loop_
_entity.id
_entity.type
_entity.pdbx_description
1 polymer ?
#
loop_
_entity_poly.entity_id
_entity_poly.type
_entity_poly.pdbx_seq_one_letter_code
_entity_poly.pdbx_strand_id
1 'polypeptide(L)'
;MAIAFCVIIKGLATEVALIDLNEEAVDAEVRDLQAVAEYYPKCQIYGGANYKLVSNSTIIVMCERIPPMDDESKLANVQRGLDVFKRIIPHIVESSPESLIMVVSEP
;
A
#
# COMPACT_ATOMS: atom_id res chain seq x y z
N MET A 1 5.43 -4.45 3.47
CA MET A 1 6.85 -4.15 3.17
C MET A 1 7.47 -4.97 2.04
N ALA A 2 7.39 -6.31 2.05
CA ALA A 2 8.09 -7.17 1.09
C ALA A 2 7.91 -6.79 -0.40
N ILE A 3 6.69 -6.42 -0.82
CA ILE A 3 6.41 -6.01 -2.20
C ILE A 3 7.16 -4.74 -2.58
N ALA A 4 7.12 -3.70 -1.74
CA ALA A 4 7.81 -2.44 -1.98
C ALA A 4 9.33 -2.67 -2.12
N PHE A 5 9.91 -3.43 -1.20
CA PHE A 5 11.32 -3.80 -1.23
C PHE A 5 11.70 -4.52 -2.54
N CYS A 6 10.90 -5.49 -2.98
CA CYS A 6 11.13 -6.18 -4.25
C CYS A 6 11.00 -5.25 -5.46
N VAL A 7 10.03 -4.34 -5.47
CA VAL A 7 9.82 -3.35 -6.55
C VAL A 7 11.05 -2.45 -6.68
N ILE A 8 11.54 -1.94 -5.55
CA ILE A 8 12.70 -1.05 -5.47
C ILE A 8 13.97 -1.76 -5.94
N ILE A 9 14.30 -2.93 -5.35
CA ILE A 9 15.54 -3.65 -5.66
C ILE A 9 15.60 -4.11 -7.12
N LYS A 10 14.45 -4.51 -7.68
CA LYS A 10 14.37 -4.91 -9.09
C LYS A 10 14.34 -3.72 -10.05
N GLY A 11 14.29 -2.48 -9.54
CA GLY A 11 14.21 -1.27 -10.35
C GLY A 11 12.93 -1.18 -11.19
N LEU A 12 11.81 -1.69 -10.67
CA LEU A 12 10.55 -1.75 -11.41
C LEU A 12 9.77 -0.42 -11.38
N ALA A 13 10.14 0.49 -10.48
CA ALA A 13 9.52 1.80 -10.35
C ALA A 13 10.58 2.87 -10.06
N THR A 14 10.31 4.09 -10.53
CA THR A 14 11.12 5.28 -10.20
C THR A 14 10.58 6.03 -8.98
N GLU A 15 9.33 5.75 -8.59
CA GLU A 15 8.67 6.32 -7.42
C GLU A 15 7.85 5.23 -6.72
N VAL A 16 7.93 5.18 -5.40
CA VAL A 16 7.17 4.27 -4.54
C VAL A 16 6.59 5.06 -3.37
N ALA A 17 5.25 5.13 -3.32
CA ALA A 17 4.49 5.68 -2.22
C ALA A 17 4.00 4.55 -1.29
N LEU A 18 4.35 4.62 0.00
CA LEU A 18 3.85 3.70 1.02
C LEU A 18 2.72 4.36 1.80
N ILE A 19 1.57 3.69 1.88
CA ILE A 19 0.40 4.18 2.61
C ILE A 19 0.07 3.23 3.75
N ASP A 20 0.00 3.78 4.96
CA ASP A 20 -0.51 3.10 6.15
C ASP A 20 -1.16 4.15 7.05
N LEU A 21 -2.25 3.80 7.73
CA LEU A 21 -2.90 4.68 8.71
C LEU A 21 -2.04 4.90 9.94
N ASN A 22 -1.11 3.97 10.23
CA ASN A 22 -0.09 4.15 11.25
C ASN A 22 1.08 4.97 10.68
N GLU A 23 0.99 6.30 10.83
CA GLU A 23 2.02 7.24 10.34
C GLU A 23 3.42 6.94 10.88
N GLU A 24 3.54 6.57 12.16
CA GLU A 24 4.83 6.26 12.77
C GLU A 24 5.47 5.01 12.15
N ALA A 25 4.66 3.96 11.92
CA ALA A 25 5.13 2.74 11.30
C ALA A 25 5.58 2.98 9.85
N VAL A 26 4.77 3.67 9.03
CA VAL A 26 5.15 3.92 7.62
C VAL A 26 6.33 4.87 7.49
N ASP A 27 6.45 5.89 8.34
CA ASP A 27 7.61 6.78 8.35
C ASP A 27 8.90 6.01 8.72
N ALA A 28 8.82 5.11 9.72
CA ALA A 28 9.94 4.25 10.07
C ALA A 28 10.37 3.36 8.89
N GLU A 29 9.42 2.73 8.20
CA GLU A 29 9.69 1.86 7.05
C GLU A 29 10.25 2.63 5.84
N VAL A 30 9.74 3.83 5.56
CA VAL A 30 10.27 4.71 4.51
C VAL A 30 11.72 5.07 4.80
N ARG A 31 12.03 5.43 6.05
CA ARG A 31 13.40 5.78 6.46
C ARG A 31 14.34 4.59 6.36
N ASP A 32 13.89 3.40 6.74
CA ASP A 32 14.68 2.18 6.64
C ASP A 32 15.05 1.88 5.18
N LEU A 33 14.08 1.98 4.27
CA LEU A 33 14.35 1.86 2.84
C LEU A 33 15.32 2.94 2.37
N GLN A 34 15.08 4.21 2.68
CA GLN A 34 15.94 5.33 2.25
C GLN A 34 17.37 5.24 2.77
N ALA A 35 17.59 4.67 3.96
CA ALA A 35 18.92 4.53 4.56
C ALA A 35 19.87 3.68 3.71
N VAL A 36 19.33 2.77 2.90
CA VAL A 36 20.09 1.89 2.00
C VAL A 36 19.90 2.25 0.53
N ALA A 37 19.53 3.51 0.23
CA ALA A 37 19.26 3.98 -1.13
C ALA A 37 20.43 3.91 -2.12
N GLU A 38 21.66 3.85 -1.61
CA GLU A 38 22.85 3.67 -2.46
C GLU A 38 22.98 2.25 -3.04
N TYR A 39 22.26 1.26 -2.49
CA TYR A 39 22.38 -0.16 -2.85
C TYR A 39 21.36 -0.66 -3.87
N TYR A 40 20.43 0.19 -4.32
CA TYR A 40 19.42 -0.18 -5.30
C TYR A 40 19.22 0.91 -6.37
N PRO A 41 18.55 0.61 -7.49
CA PRO A 41 18.28 1.60 -8.55
C PRO A 41 17.60 2.85 -8.01
N LYS A 42 17.91 4.02 -8.59
CA LYS A 42 17.34 5.30 -8.16
C LYS A 42 15.81 5.22 -8.16
N CYS A 43 15.23 5.31 -6.96
CA CYS A 43 13.80 5.34 -6.71
C CYS A 43 13.52 6.41 -5.65
N GLN A 44 12.54 7.27 -5.89
CA GLN A 44 12.01 8.14 -4.83
C GLN A 44 11.07 7.31 -3.96
N ILE A 45 11.28 7.35 -2.65
CA ILE A 45 10.51 6.57 -1.69
C ILE A 45 9.96 7.55 -0.68
N TYR A 46 8.66 7.53 -0.49
CA TYR A 46 7.95 8.37 0.46
C TYR A 46 6.72 7.63 1.00
N GLY A 47 6.12 8.13 2.07
CA GLY A 47 4.95 7.50 2.64
C GLY A 47 4.27 8.32 3.73
N GLY A 48 3.10 7.85 4.15
CA GLY A 48 2.26 8.49 5.15
C GLY A 48 0.82 7.99 5.10
N ALA A 49 -0.04 8.52 5.97
CA ALA A 49 -1.45 8.11 6.03
C ALA A 49 -2.36 8.80 5.00
N ASN A 50 -1.86 9.81 4.30
CA ASN A 50 -2.67 10.60 3.37
C ASN A 50 -2.73 9.95 1.97
N TYR A 51 -3.92 9.51 1.55
CA TYR A 51 -4.13 8.93 0.22
C TYR A 51 -3.76 9.84 -0.95
N LYS A 52 -3.65 11.16 -0.77
CA LYS A 52 -3.15 12.07 -1.83
C LYS A 52 -1.73 11.73 -2.28
N LEU A 53 -0.94 11.05 -1.44
CA LEU A 53 0.39 10.58 -1.80
C LEU A 53 0.37 9.56 -2.94
N VAL A 54 -0.75 8.88 -3.22
CA VAL A 54 -0.84 7.93 -4.34
C VAL A 54 -1.18 8.59 -5.67
N SER A 55 -1.21 9.92 -5.76
CA SER A 55 -1.62 10.64 -6.97
C SER A 55 -0.79 10.26 -8.20
N ASN A 56 -1.44 10.12 -9.35
CA ASN A 56 -0.82 9.74 -10.63
C ASN A 56 -0.07 8.38 -10.60
N SER A 57 -0.41 7.47 -9.69
CA SER A 57 0.18 6.13 -9.66
C SER A 57 -0.23 5.32 -10.89
N THR A 58 0.71 4.60 -11.49
CA THR A 58 0.41 3.65 -12.58
C THR A 58 -0.18 2.34 -12.04
N ILE A 59 0.34 1.86 -10.91
CA ILE A 59 -0.11 0.63 -10.24
C ILE A 59 -0.26 0.92 -8.76
N ILE A 60 -1.36 0.46 -8.17
CA ILE A 60 -1.61 0.54 -6.73
C ILE A 60 -1.82 -0.87 -6.20
N VAL A 61 -0.99 -1.27 -5.24
CA VAL A 61 -1.01 -2.62 -4.67
C VAL A 61 -1.67 -2.59 -3.30
N MET A 62 -2.87 -3.16 -3.20
CA MET A 62 -3.60 -3.28 -1.95
C MET A 62 -3.18 -4.54 -1.20
N CYS A 63 -2.51 -4.36 -0.07
CA CYS A 63 -2.00 -5.44 0.78
C CYS A 63 -2.79 -5.63 2.08
N GLU A 64 -3.85 -4.84 2.29
CA GLU A 64 -4.60 -4.77 3.53
C GLU A 64 -5.23 -6.12 3.86
N ARG A 65 -4.87 -6.72 5.00
CA ARG A 65 -5.46 -7.98 5.46
C ARG A 65 -6.27 -7.76 6.72
N ILE A 66 -7.49 -8.25 6.72
CA ILE A 66 -8.39 -8.15 7.86
C ILE A 66 -8.38 -9.49 8.62
N PRO A 67 -7.65 -9.62 9.74
CA PRO A 67 -7.60 -10.87 10.48
C PRO A 67 -8.98 -11.21 11.05
N PRO A 68 -9.41 -12.48 11.00
CA PRO A 68 -10.68 -12.89 11.60
C PRO A 68 -10.66 -12.69 13.11
N MET A 69 -11.82 -12.33 13.67
CA MET A 69 -12.01 -12.30 15.12
C MET A 69 -12.42 -13.67 15.63
N ASP A 70 -12.23 -13.91 16.93
CA ASP A 70 -12.70 -15.12 17.59
C ASP A 70 -14.22 -15.26 17.37
N ASP A 71 -14.65 -16.47 17.01
CA ASP A 71 -16.04 -16.81 16.69
C ASP A 71 -16.68 -16.05 15.50
N GLU A 72 -15.89 -15.32 14.69
CA GLU A 72 -16.37 -14.64 13.47
C GLU A 72 -16.60 -15.64 12.32
N SER A 73 -17.79 -15.60 11.72
CA SER A 73 -18.06 -16.39 10.52
C SER A 73 -17.21 -15.90 9.34
N LYS A 74 -16.81 -16.83 8.44
CA LYS A 74 -16.06 -16.48 7.23
C LYS A 74 -16.72 -15.36 6.41
N LEU A 75 -18.05 -15.39 6.27
CA LEU A 75 -18.79 -14.37 5.53
C LEU A 75 -18.71 -12.99 6.20
N ALA A 76 -18.78 -12.94 7.53
CA ALA A 76 -18.66 -11.70 8.28
C ALA A 76 -17.26 -11.08 8.14
N ASN A 77 -16.21 -11.90 8.19
CA ASN A 77 -14.83 -11.46 7.98
C ASN A 77 -14.63 -10.86 6.57
N VAL A 78 -15.09 -11.56 5.52
CA VAL A 78 -15.07 -11.05 4.13
C VAL A 78 -15.83 -9.73 4.03
N GLN A 79 -17.00 -9.62 4.65
CA GLN A 79 -17.81 -8.40 4.61
C GLN A 79 -17.08 -7.21 5.24
N ARG A 80 -16.38 -7.43 6.36
CA ARG A 80 -15.56 -6.41 7.02
C ARG A 80 -14.38 -6.01 6.15
N GLY A 81 -13.75 -6.96 5.45
CA GLY A 81 -12.78 -6.70 4.40
C GLY A 81 -13.33 -5.76 3.32
N LEU A 82 -14.47 -6.13 2.71
CA LEU A 82 -15.12 -5.31 1.70
C LEU A 82 -15.46 -3.89 2.18
N ASP A 83 -15.86 -3.73 3.43
CA ASP A 83 -16.20 -2.42 3.98
C ASP A 83 -14.99 -1.50 4.15
N VAL A 84 -13.79 -2.05 4.36
CA VAL A 84 -12.54 -1.29 4.29
C VAL A 84 -12.23 -0.89 2.85
N PHE A 85 -12.38 -1.79 1.88
CA PHE A 85 -12.13 -1.49 0.47
C PHE A 85 -13.07 -0.39 -0.05
N LYS A 86 -14.36 -0.41 0.34
CA LYS A 86 -15.34 0.64 0.00
C LYS A 86 -14.94 2.03 0.52
N ARG A 87 -14.16 2.10 1.61
CA ARG A 87 -13.65 3.37 2.14
C ARG A 87 -12.41 3.83 1.40
N ILE A 88 -11.50 2.91 1.09
CA ILE A 88 -10.19 3.23 0.53
C ILE A 88 -10.25 3.52 -0.98
N ILE A 89 -10.91 2.65 -1.76
CA ILE A 89 -10.90 2.71 -3.23
C ILE A 89 -11.37 4.06 -3.79
N PRO A 90 -12.45 4.70 -3.29
CA PRO A 90 -12.88 5.99 -3.83
C PRO A 90 -11.80 7.07 -3.76
N HIS A 91 -11.06 7.16 -2.65
CA HIS A 91 -9.97 8.14 -2.49
C HIS A 91 -8.79 7.86 -3.42
N ILE A 92 -8.50 6.57 -3.65
CA ILE A 92 -7.49 6.13 -4.61
C ILE A 92 -7.87 6.54 -6.03
N VAL A 93 -9.09 6.21 -6.47
CA VAL A 93 -9.55 6.48 -7.83
C VAL A 93 -9.69 7.98 -8.10
N GLU A 94 -10.05 8.77 -7.08
CA GLU A 94 -10.07 10.24 -7.16
C GLU A 94 -8.66 10.80 -7.43
N SER A 95 -7.63 10.22 -6.81
CA SER A 95 -6.24 10.69 -6.93
C SER A 95 -5.52 10.12 -8.16
N SER A 96 -5.93 8.92 -8.60
CA SER A 96 -5.26 8.12 -9.63
C SER A 96 -6.28 7.32 -10.47
N PRO A 97 -7.08 8.01 -11.30
CA PRO A 97 -8.18 7.39 -12.05
C PRO A 97 -7.73 6.35 -13.08
N GLU A 98 -6.52 6.51 -13.63
CA GLU A 98 -5.94 5.62 -14.64
C GLU A 98 -5.09 4.48 -14.03
N SER A 99 -5.08 4.36 -12.69
CA SER A 99 -4.25 3.35 -12.02
C SER A 99 -4.80 1.94 -12.18
N LEU A 100 -3.90 0.96 -12.35
CA LEU A 100 -4.23 -0.45 -12.19
C LEU A 100 -4.22 -0.80 -10.69
N ILE A 101 -5.36 -1.22 -10.15
CA ILE A 101 -5.46 -1.69 -8.76
C ILE A 101 -5.22 -3.21 -8.71
N MET A 102 -4.17 -3.62 -8.00
CA MET A 102 -3.83 -5.02 -7.75
C MET A 102 -4.09 -5.37 -6.28
N VAL A 103 -5.04 -6.28 -6.04
CA VAL A 103 -5.38 -6.76 -4.69
C VAL A 103 -4.61 -8.04 -4.39
N VAL A 104 -3.81 -8.03 -3.32
CA VAL A 104 -2.97 -9.18 -2.90
C VAL A 104 -3.50 -9.82 -1.61
N SER A 105 -4.45 -9.19 -0.94
CA SER A 105 -5.04 -9.68 0.31
C SER A 105 -5.84 -10.97 0.09
N GLU A 106 -5.78 -11.86 1.08
CA GLU A 106 -6.69 -13.00 1.17
C GLU A 106 -8.13 -12.51 1.44
N PRO A 107 -9.14 -13.22 0.91
CA PRO A 107 -10.54 -12.91 1.20
C PRO A 107 -10.93 -13.23 2.64
#